data_AF-A0A7J4K9H9-F1
#
_entry.id   AF-A0A7J4K9H9-F1
#
_cell.length_a   1.000
_cell.length_b   1.000
_cell.length_c   1.000
_cell.angle_alpha   90.00
_cell.angle_beta   90.00
_cell.angle_gamma   90.00
#
_symmetry.space_group_name_H-M   'P 1'
#
loop_
_entity.id
_entity.type
_entity.pdbx_description
1 polymer ?
#
loop_
_entity_poly.entity_id
_entity_poly.type
_entity_poly.pdbx_seq_one_letter_code
_entity_poly.pdbx_strand_id
1 'polypeptide(L)'
;MTKIDDMEFHLDKIESFVNDIKYKLQSKQSERVLSSHVWMSDSIEKTINNSVKPFMDSIKDFKSEYEQAVGPTVQFDFIIKHSNELNKHLNNLNSSYKNKLPFSQISPQLNQSIPEISSNLNSLRNRFNILKGNMKRFKLEDESLF
;
A
#
# COMPACT_ATOMS: atom_id res chain seq x y z
N MET A 1 12.22 -7.29 15.24
CA MET A 1 11.42 -6.40 14.39
C MET A 1 10.04 -6.31 15.03
N THR A 2 9.55 -5.12 15.36
CA THR A 2 8.20 -4.98 15.96
C THR A 2 7.13 -5.14 14.88
N LYS A 3 5.87 -5.44 15.26
CA LYS A 3 4.75 -5.49 14.30
C LYS A 3 4.61 -4.18 13.51
N ILE A 4 4.87 -3.04 14.16
CA ILE A 4 4.87 -1.72 13.52
C ILE A 4 5.99 -1.61 12.48
N ASP A 5 7.20 -2.07 12.80
CA ASP A 5 8.30 -2.06 11.83
C ASP A 5 8.02 -2.96 10.63
N ASP A 6 7.29 -4.06 10.82
CA ASP A 6 6.86 -4.97 9.75
C ASP A 6 5.80 -4.34 8.84
N MET A 7 4.81 -3.67 9.43
CA MET A 7 3.85 -2.88 8.66
C MET A 7 4.52 -1.75 7.87
N GLU A 8 5.48 -1.05 8.48
CA GLU A 8 6.25 0.02 7.83
C GLU A 8 7.08 -0.53 6.66
N PHE A 9 7.74 -1.68 6.86
CA PHE A 9 8.49 -2.37 5.82
C PHE A 9 7.61 -2.71 4.62
N HIS A 10 6.42 -3.28 4.84
CA HIS A 10 5.50 -3.58 3.74
C HIS A 10 5.03 -2.33 3.02
N LEU A 11 4.72 -1.25 3.76
CA LEU A 11 4.31 0.03 3.17
C LEU A 11 5.41 0.62 2.29
N ASP A 12 6.68 0.55 2.73
CA ASP A 12 7.85 0.98 1.95
C ASP A 12 8.00 0.18 0.65
N LYS A 13 7.76 -1.13 0.69
CA LYS A 13 7.82 -1.98 -0.52
C LYS A 13 6.72 -1.62 -1.52
N ILE A 14 5.50 -1.37 -1.05
CA ILE A 14 4.40 -0.93 -1.92
C ILE A 14 4.72 0.42 -2.53
N GLU A 15 5.20 1.37 -1.73
CA GLU A 15 5.56 2.71 -2.20
C GLU A 15 6.70 2.68 -3.23
N SER A 16 7.75 1.90 -2.96
CA SER A 16 8.87 1.72 -3.89
C SER A 16 8.41 1.18 -5.24
N PHE A 17 7.53 0.17 -5.24
CA PHE A 17 6.95 -0.40 -6.45
C PHE A 17 6.11 0.62 -7.24
N VAL A 18 5.23 1.37 -6.57
CA VAL A 18 4.38 2.38 -7.22
C VAL A 18 5.22 3.51 -7.80
N ASN A 19 6.25 3.95 -7.08
CA ASN A 19 7.18 4.98 -7.55
C ASN A 19 7.98 4.53 -8.77
N ASP A 20 8.40 3.25 -8.82
CA ASP A 20 9.06 2.68 -10.00
C ASP A 20 8.13 2.68 -11.23
N ILE A 21 6.86 2.27 -11.08
CA ILE A 21 5.88 2.37 -12.19
C ILE A 21 5.67 3.81 -12.61
N LYS A 22 5.48 4.73 -11.66
CA LYS A 22 5.29 6.15 -11.93
C LYS A 22 6.47 6.73 -12.72
N TYR A 23 7.69 6.41 -12.31
CA TYR A 23 8.90 6.82 -13.02
C TYR A 23 8.94 6.25 -14.44
N LYS A 24 8.64 4.96 -14.60
CA LYS A 24 8.58 4.30 -15.92
C LYS A 24 7.53 4.91 -16.83
N LEU A 25 6.37 5.30 -16.28
CA LEU A 25 5.28 5.93 -17.02
C LEU A 25 5.68 7.32 -17.55
N GLN A 26 6.47 8.07 -16.76
CA GLN A 26 6.98 9.40 -17.12
C GLN A 26 8.19 9.35 -18.06
N SER A 27 8.77 8.17 -18.29
CA SER A 27 9.93 8.00 -19.17
C SER A 27 9.57 8.08 -20.64
N LYS A 28 10.50 8.58 -21.46
CA LYS A 28 10.41 8.53 -22.93
C LYS A 28 10.33 7.10 -23.49
N GLN A 29 10.72 6.10 -22.69
CA GLN A 29 10.68 4.68 -23.05
C GLN A 29 9.52 3.93 -22.38
N SER A 30 8.50 4.64 -21.88
CA SER A 30 7.38 4.07 -21.14
C SER A 30 6.71 2.91 -21.87
N GLU A 31 6.38 3.07 -23.16
CA GLU A 31 5.78 2.01 -23.98
C GLU A 31 6.64 0.75 -24.04
N ARG A 32 7.94 0.88 -24.29
CA ARG A 32 8.85 -0.27 -24.35
C ARG A 32 8.90 -1.04 -23.02
N VAL A 33 8.92 -0.32 -21.91
CA VAL A 33 9.09 -0.91 -20.57
C VAL A 33 7.79 -1.50 -20.05
N LEU A 34 6.70 -0.74 -20.17
CA LEU A 34 5.40 -1.07 -19.60
C LEU A 34 4.53 -1.92 -20.53
N SER A 35 4.93 -2.16 -21.78
CA SER A 35 4.25 -3.13 -22.65
C SER A 35 4.60 -4.59 -22.33
N SER A 36 5.58 -4.85 -21.46
CA SER A 36 5.94 -6.22 -21.07
C SER A 36 4.90 -6.83 -20.12
N HIS A 37 3.94 -7.56 -20.68
CA HIS A 37 2.85 -8.16 -19.89
C HIS A 37 3.32 -9.14 -18.82
N VAL A 38 4.26 -10.01 -19.16
CA VAL A 38 4.78 -11.02 -18.22
C VAL A 38 5.45 -10.32 -17.05
N TRP A 39 6.40 -9.44 -17.32
CA TRP A 39 7.14 -8.76 -16.27
C TRP A 39 6.24 -7.87 -15.40
N MET A 40 5.30 -7.14 -16.00
CA MET A 40 4.39 -6.26 -15.27
C MET A 40 3.39 -7.05 -14.40
N SER A 41 2.74 -8.08 -14.96
CA SER A 41 1.80 -8.91 -14.19
C SER A 41 2.51 -9.62 -13.03
N ASP A 42 3.68 -10.22 -13.25
CA ASP A 42 4.49 -10.84 -12.20
C ASP A 42 4.89 -9.84 -11.11
N SER A 43 5.30 -8.63 -11.50
CA SER A 43 5.73 -7.60 -10.55
C SER A 43 4.56 -7.08 -9.72
N ILE A 44 3.39 -6.84 -10.35
CA ILE A 44 2.18 -6.43 -9.64
C ILE A 44 1.73 -7.55 -8.69
N GLU A 45 1.67 -8.80 -9.15
CA GLU A 45 1.22 -9.94 -8.36
C GLU A 45 2.13 -10.20 -7.16
N LYS A 46 3.45 -10.11 -7.34
CA LYS A 46 4.41 -10.17 -6.22
C LYS A 46 4.18 -9.06 -5.21
N THR A 47 3.98 -7.82 -5.63
CA THR A 47 3.69 -6.71 -4.71
C THR A 47 2.38 -6.92 -3.95
N ILE A 48 1.33 -7.38 -4.62
CA ILE A 48 0.04 -7.67 -3.99
C ILE A 48 0.20 -8.76 -2.93
N ASN A 49 0.79 -9.90 -3.30
CA ASN A 49 0.84 -11.08 -2.44
C ASN A 49 1.88 -10.96 -1.32
N ASN A 50 3.01 -10.28 -1.56
CA ASN A 50 4.12 -10.24 -0.62
C ASN A 50 4.19 -8.91 0.18
N SER A 51 3.34 -7.93 -0.13
CA SER A 51 3.37 -6.64 0.58
C SER A 51 1.98 -6.10 0.89
N VAL A 52 1.08 -6.00 -0.08
CA VAL A 52 -0.26 -5.42 0.16
C VAL A 52 -1.09 -6.28 1.10
N LYS A 53 -1.25 -7.58 0.80
CA LYS A 53 -2.02 -8.49 1.65
C LYS A 53 -1.40 -8.63 3.05
N PRO A 54 -0.08 -8.90 3.20
CA PRO A 54 0.55 -8.94 4.51
C PRO A 54 0.38 -7.64 5.33
N PHE A 55 0.49 -6.47 4.69
CA PHE A 55 0.23 -5.19 5.35
C PHE A 55 -1.21 -5.11 5.86
N MET A 56 -2.19 -5.46 5.03
CA MET A 56 -3.60 -5.43 5.39
C MET A 56 -3.94 -6.38 6.54
N ASP A 57 -3.38 -7.58 6.52
CA ASP A 57 -3.61 -8.58 7.57
C ASP A 57 -2.95 -8.12 8.89
N SER A 58 -1.72 -7.62 8.81
CA SER A 58 -1.02 -7.04 9.98
C SER A 58 -1.79 -5.88 10.62
N ILE A 59 -2.41 -5.03 9.81
CA ILE A 59 -3.24 -3.91 10.31
C ILE A 59 -4.48 -4.40 11.04
N LYS A 60 -5.14 -5.45 10.53
CA LYS A 60 -6.34 -6.01 11.18
C LYS A 60 -6.00 -6.68 12.51
N ASP A 61 -4.95 -7.50 12.51
CA ASP A 61 -4.48 -8.18 13.72
C ASP A 61 -4.08 -7.15 14.79
N PHE A 62 -3.36 -6.11 14.37
CA PHE A 62 -2.93 -5.05 15.28
C PHE A 62 -4.07 -4.16 15.78
N LYS A 63 -5.09 -3.92 14.94
CA LYS A 63 -6.31 -3.22 15.37
C LYS A 63 -6.94 -3.94 16.57
N SER A 64 -7.14 -5.26 16.46
CA SER A 64 -7.76 -6.04 17.55
C SER A 64 -6.97 -5.95 18.86
N GLU A 65 -5.64 -6.01 18.80
CA GLU A 65 -4.79 -5.86 19.99
C GLU A 65 -4.85 -4.44 20.58
N TYR A 66 -4.80 -3.42 19.72
CA TYR A 66 -4.86 -2.03 20.16
C TYR A 66 -6.20 -1.68 20.79
N GLU A 67 -7.32 -2.11 20.19
CA GLU A 67 -8.66 -1.80 20.68
C GLU A 67 -8.92 -2.44 22.06
N GLN A 68 -8.31 -3.58 22.35
CA GLN A 68 -8.36 -4.19 23.68
C GLN A 68 -7.59 -3.39 24.73
N ALA A 69 -6.46 -2.79 24.36
CA ALA A 69 -5.58 -2.07 25.27
C ALA A 69 -5.96 -0.59 25.48
N VAL A 70 -6.33 0.10 24.40
CA VAL A 70 -6.49 1.57 24.37
C VAL A 70 -7.92 2.00 24.03
N GLY A 71 -8.72 1.10 23.47
CA GLY A 71 -10.08 1.37 23.02
C GLY A 71 -10.19 1.67 21.51
N PRO A 72 -11.42 1.79 20.99
CA PRO A 72 -11.68 1.90 19.55
C PRO A 72 -11.13 3.20 18.95
N THR A 73 -10.65 3.12 17.70
CA THR A 73 -10.22 4.31 16.95
C THR A 73 -10.54 4.21 15.47
N VAL A 74 -11.01 5.32 14.90
CA VAL A 74 -11.31 5.43 13.46
C VAL A 74 -10.06 5.34 12.58
N GLN A 75 -8.85 5.51 13.15
CA GLN A 75 -7.61 5.53 12.36
C GLN A 75 -7.40 4.21 11.62
N PHE A 76 -7.65 3.08 12.28
CA PHE A 76 -7.54 1.76 11.66
C PHE A 76 -8.54 1.58 10.52
N ASP A 77 -9.78 2.02 10.69
CA ASP A 77 -10.81 1.89 9.65
C ASP A 77 -10.43 2.63 8.37
N PHE A 78 -9.86 3.84 8.51
CA PHE A 78 -9.35 4.56 7.36
C PHE A 78 -8.12 3.89 6.72
N ILE A 79 -7.19 3.35 7.51
CA ILE A 79 -6.05 2.60 6.98
C ILE A 79 -6.55 1.39 6.18
N ILE A 80 -7.50 0.63 6.72
CA ILE A 80 -8.11 -0.52 6.06
C ILE A 80 -8.79 -0.07 4.75
N LYS A 81 -9.58 1.01 4.79
CA LYS A 81 -10.25 1.56 3.60
C LYS A 81 -9.26 1.90 2.49
N HIS A 82 -8.22 2.68 2.79
CA HIS A 82 -7.23 3.08 1.78
C HIS A 82 -6.41 1.89 1.26
N SER A 83 -6.16 0.88 2.11
CA SER A 83 -5.50 -0.35 1.70
C SER A 83 -6.36 -1.18 0.74
N ASN A 84 -7.66 -1.25 0.99
CA ASN A 84 -8.62 -1.92 0.10
C ASN A 84 -8.68 -1.24 -1.28
N GLU A 85 -8.77 0.10 -1.32
CA GLU A 85 -8.75 0.84 -2.60
C GLU A 85 -7.44 0.62 -3.35
N LEU A 86 -6.30 0.72 -2.67
CA LEU A 86 -4.99 0.42 -3.27
C LEU A 86 -4.95 -0.99 -3.86
N ASN A 87 -5.39 -1.99 -3.10
CA ASN A 87 -5.43 -3.38 -3.56
C ASN A 87 -6.35 -3.53 -4.79
N LYS A 88 -7.51 -2.87 -4.80
CA LYS A 88 -8.43 -2.87 -5.94
C LYS A 88 -7.78 -2.29 -7.20
N HIS A 89 -7.13 -1.13 -7.13
CA HIS A 89 -6.46 -0.54 -8.29
C HIS A 89 -5.33 -1.44 -8.81
N LEU A 90 -4.52 -2.02 -7.92
CA LEU A 90 -3.46 -2.94 -8.32
C LEU A 90 -4.00 -4.22 -8.99
N ASN A 91 -5.09 -4.80 -8.46
CA ASN A 91 -5.71 -5.97 -9.08
C ASN A 91 -6.33 -5.65 -10.45
N ASN A 92 -6.93 -4.47 -10.61
CA ASN A 92 -7.44 -4.01 -11.91
C ASN A 92 -6.31 -3.90 -12.93
N LEU A 93 -5.19 -3.25 -12.57
CA LEU A 93 -4.01 -3.18 -13.42
C LEU A 93 -3.45 -4.57 -13.75
N ASN A 94 -3.34 -5.45 -12.74
CA ASN A 94 -2.86 -6.82 -12.93
C ASN A 94 -3.74 -7.57 -13.95
N SER A 95 -5.06 -7.41 -13.84
CA SER A 95 -6.02 -8.06 -14.75
C SER A 95 -5.83 -7.59 -16.19
N SER A 96 -5.61 -6.29 -16.40
CA SER A 96 -5.31 -5.74 -17.72
C SER A 96 -4.02 -6.32 -18.33
N TYR A 97 -2.99 -6.55 -17.51
CA TYR A 97 -1.78 -7.21 -17.95
C TYR A 97 -1.97 -8.71 -18.21
N LYS A 98 -2.68 -9.43 -17.34
CA LYS A 98 -2.98 -10.86 -17.51
C LYS A 98 -3.84 -11.14 -18.75
N ASN A 99 -4.75 -10.22 -19.07
CA ASN A 99 -5.58 -10.26 -20.29
C ASN A 99 -4.82 -9.83 -21.56
N LYS A 100 -3.53 -9.50 -21.45
CA LYS A 100 -2.66 -9.10 -22.56
C LYS A 100 -3.22 -7.92 -23.37
N LEU A 101 -3.87 -6.96 -22.69
CA LEU A 101 -4.40 -5.78 -23.37
C LEU A 101 -3.27 -5.00 -24.06
N PRO A 102 -3.49 -4.43 -25.26
CA PRO A 102 -2.47 -3.63 -25.92
C PRO A 102 -2.09 -2.40 -25.09
N PHE A 103 -0.85 -1.92 -25.22
CA PHE A 103 -0.35 -0.79 -24.43
C PHE A 103 -1.21 0.48 -24.58
N SER A 104 -1.82 0.70 -25.75
CA SER A 104 -2.76 1.80 -26.00
C SER A 104 -4.00 1.77 -25.09
N GLN A 105 -4.38 0.60 -24.56
CA GLN A 105 -5.47 0.44 -23.60
C GLN A 105 -4.98 0.43 -22.14
N ILE A 106 -3.76 -0.08 -21.89
CA ILE A 106 -3.15 -0.11 -20.57
C ILE A 106 -2.71 1.30 -20.12
N SER A 107 -2.12 2.08 -21.02
CA SER A 107 -1.56 3.40 -20.71
C SER A 107 -2.59 4.36 -20.10
N PRO A 108 -3.82 4.53 -20.64
CA PRO A 108 -4.85 5.33 -19.99
C PRO A 108 -5.19 4.85 -18.57
N GLN A 109 -5.27 3.52 -18.36
CA GLN A 109 -5.57 2.95 -17.04
C GLN A 109 -4.44 3.19 -16.04
N LEU A 110 -3.18 3.14 -16.48
CA LEU A 110 -2.03 3.49 -15.64
C LEU A 110 -2.06 4.98 -15.28
N ASN A 111 -2.32 5.85 -16.25
CA ASN A 111 -2.40 7.30 -16.04
C ASN A 111 -3.51 7.69 -15.07
N GLN A 112 -4.61 6.92 -15.01
CA GLN A 112 -5.67 7.10 -14.02
C GLN A 112 -5.32 6.48 -12.67
N SER A 113 -4.89 5.21 -12.66
CA SER A 113 -4.76 4.43 -11.42
C SER A 113 -3.55 4.83 -10.59
N ILE A 114 -2.43 5.20 -11.22
CA ILE A 114 -1.19 5.52 -10.48
C ILE A 114 -1.34 6.76 -9.59
N PRO A 115 -1.96 7.87 -10.05
CA PRO A 115 -2.30 8.99 -9.16
C PRO A 115 -3.22 8.60 -8.00
N GLU A 116 -4.26 7.80 -8.25
CA GLU A 116 -5.19 7.34 -7.20
C GLU A 116 -4.49 6.44 -6.17
N ILE A 117 -3.64 5.52 -6.62
CA ILE A 117 -2.80 4.68 -5.74
C ILE A 117 -1.85 5.57 -4.92
N SER A 118 -1.20 6.56 -5.53
CA SER A 118 -0.29 7.48 -4.84
C SER A 118 -1.00 8.28 -3.75
N SER A 119 -2.22 8.76 -4.03
CA SER A 119 -3.06 9.47 -3.06
C SER A 119 -3.44 8.59 -1.86
N ASN A 120 -3.82 7.32 -2.13
CA ASN A 120 -4.09 6.34 -1.08
C ASN A 120 -2.84 6.04 -0.25
N LEU A 121 -1.66 5.87 -0.87
CA LEU A 121 -0.39 5.67 -0.15
C LEU A 121 -0.05 6.83 0.77
N ASN A 122 -0.17 8.08 0.30
CA ASN A 122 0.06 9.26 1.13
C ASN A 122 -0.89 9.28 2.33
N SER A 123 -2.17 8.94 2.11
CA SER A 123 -3.17 8.85 3.18
C SER A 123 -2.84 7.75 4.19
N LEU A 124 -2.39 6.59 3.71
CA LEU A 124 -1.94 5.47 4.54
C LEU A 124 -0.75 5.89 5.40
N ARG A 125 0.29 6.47 4.79
CA ARG A 125 1.51 6.89 5.50
C ARG A 125 1.20 7.92 6.58
N ASN A 126 0.38 8.93 6.27
CA ASN A 126 0.00 9.96 7.24
C ASN A 126 -0.71 9.35 8.45
N ARG A 127 -1.68 8.46 8.22
CA ARG A 127 -2.44 7.81 9.29
C ARG A 127 -1.59 6.82 10.09
N PHE A 128 -0.73 6.07 9.42
CA PHE A 128 0.21 5.17 10.05
C PHE A 128 1.20 5.92 10.96
N ASN A 129 1.68 7.08 10.54
CA ASN A 129 2.55 7.94 11.36
C ASN A 129 1.81 8.48 12.60
N ILE A 130 0.54 8.88 12.46
CA ILE A 130 -0.30 9.30 13.60
C ILE A 130 -0.45 8.14 14.59
N LEU A 131 -0.75 6.93 14.09
CA LEU A 131 -0.91 5.72 14.89
C LEU A 131 0.37 5.39 15.67
N LYS A 132 1.53 5.40 14.98
CA LYS A 132 2.86 5.21 15.59
C LYS A 132 3.15 6.27 16.65
N GLY A 133 2.75 7.52 16.42
CA GLY A 133 2.87 8.61 17.39
C GLY A 133 2.02 8.40 18.65
N ASN A 134 0.76 8.01 18.49
CA ASN A 134 -0.14 7.72 19.61
C ASN A 134 0.37 6.57 20.47
N MET A 135 0.91 5.52 19.85
CA MET A 135 1.48 4.37 20.56
C MET A 135 2.72 4.72 21.37
N LYS A 136 3.58 5.60 20.85
CA LYS A 136 4.74 6.09 21.60
C LYS A 136 4.30 6.86 22.84
N ARG A 137 3.28 7.71 22.72
CA ARG A 137 2.74 8.47 23.87
C ARG A 137 2.15 7.55 24.94
N PHE A 138 1.35 6.57 24.52
CA PHE A 138 0.76 5.59 25.46
C PHE A 138 1.83 4.84 26.26
N LYS A 139 2.89 4.35 25.61
CA LYS A 139 4.01 3.69 26.31
C LYS A 139 4.71 4.59 27.33
N LEU A 140 4.90 5.87 27.00
CA LEU A 140 5.55 6.83 27.89
C LEU A 140 4.66 7.19 29.10
N GLU A 141 3.34 7.27 28.90
CA GLU A 141 2.39 7.51 30.00
C GLU A 141 2.33 6.33 30.96
N ASP A 142 2.33 5.10 30.44
CA ASP A 142 2.33 3.86 31.24
C ASP A 142 3.64 3.70 32.04
N GLU A 143 4.80 4.03 31.44
CA GLU A 143 6.11 4.03 32.13
C GLU A 143 6.24 5.15 33.17
N SER A 144 5.52 6.27 33.02
CA SER A 144 5.56 7.41 33.96
C SER A 144 4.74 7.20 35.25
N LEU A 145 3.95 6.12 35.30
CA LEU A 145 3.13 5.72 36.45
C LEU A 145 3.85 4.73 37.39
N PHE A 146 5.09 4.36 37.07
CA PHE A 146 5.99 3.53 37.88
C PHE A 146 7.21 4.34 38.35
#